data_AF-A0A2J8PW54-F1
#
_entry.id   AF-A0A2J8PW54-F1
#
_cell.length_a   1.000
_cell.length_b   1.000
_cell.length_c   1.000
_cell.angle_alpha   90.00
_cell.angle_beta   90.00
_cell.angle_gamma   90.00
#
_symmetry.space_group_name_H-M   'P 1'
#
loop_
_entity.id
_entity.type
_entity.pdbx_description
1 polymer ?
#
loop_
_entity_poly.entity_id
_entity_poly.type
_entity_poly.pdbx_seq_one_letter_code
_entity_poly.pdbx_strand_id
1 'polypeptide(L)'
;MATSGAASAELVIGWCIFGLLLLAILAFCWIYVRKYQSRRESEVVSTITAIFSLAIALITSALLPVDIFLVSYMKNQNGTFKDWANANVSRQIEDTVLYGYYTLYSVILFCVFFWIPFVYFYYEEKDDDDTSKCTQIKTALKYTLGFVVICALLLLVGAFVPLNVPNNKNSTEWEKVKSLFEELGSSHGLAALSFSISSLTLIGMLAAITYTAYGMSALPLNLIKGTRSAAYERLENTEDIEEVEQHIQTIKSKSKDGRPLPARDKRALKQFEERLRTLKKRERHLEFIENSWWTKFCGALRPLKIVWGIFFILVALLFVISLLLSNLDKALHSAGIDSGFIIFGANLSNPLNMLLPLLQTEFEILAYGSFGLDYIKSEEVEPGPKHSFFSA
;
A
#
# COMPACT_ATOMS: atom_id res chain seq x y z
N MET A 1 23.35 -26.81 31.49
CA MET A 1 24.16 -26.58 30.27
C MET A 1 23.44 -26.91 28.97
N ALA A 2 22.50 -27.86 28.92
CA ALA A 2 21.72 -28.14 27.70
C ALA A 2 20.62 -27.09 27.38
N THR A 3 20.08 -26.42 28.42
CA THR A 3 19.00 -25.43 28.27
C THR A 3 19.45 -24.09 27.68
N SER A 4 20.72 -23.72 27.84
CA SER A 4 21.31 -22.50 27.26
C SER A 4 21.61 -22.62 25.76
N GLY A 5 21.81 -23.85 25.25
CA GLY A 5 22.04 -24.12 23.82
C GLY A 5 20.76 -24.05 22.98
N ALA A 6 19.63 -24.52 23.53
CA ALA A 6 18.34 -24.42 22.84
C ALA A 6 17.86 -22.97 22.73
N ALA A 7 17.96 -22.19 23.81
CA ALA A 7 17.54 -20.78 23.79
C ALA A 7 18.36 -19.91 22.82
N SER A 8 19.64 -20.22 22.60
CA SER A 8 20.47 -19.50 21.61
C SER A 8 20.16 -19.93 20.17
N ALA A 9 19.86 -21.21 19.93
CA ALA A 9 19.45 -21.70 18.61
C ALA A 9 18.10 -21.09 18.17
N GLU A 10 17.11 -21.06 19.06
CA GLU A 10 15.78 -20.47 18.81
C GLU A 10 15.89 -18.96 18.49
N LEU A 11 16.75 -18.24 19.19
CA LEU A 11 16.98 -16.81 18.97
C LEU A 11 17.66 -16.55 17.62
N VAL A 12 18.66 -17.37 17.25
CA VAL A 12 19.31 -17.30 15.93
C VAL A 12 18.32 -17.59 14.80
N ILE A 13 17.43 -18.57 14.99
CA ILE A 13 16.37 -18.88 14.02
C ILE A 13 15.42 -17.68 13.87
N GLY A 14 15.02 -17.04 14.96
CA GLY A 14 14.18 -15.82 14.94
C GLY A 14 14.80 -14.67 14.15
N TRP A 15 16.08 -14.37 14.39
CA TRP A 15 16.81 -13.33 13.62
C TRP A 15 16.99 -13.70 12.15
N CYS A 16 17.21 -14.97 11.83
CA CYS A 16 17.26 -15.45 10.45
C CYS A 16 15.93 -15.27 9.72
N ILE A 17 14.81 -15.61 10.37
CA ILE A 17 13.46 -15.42 9.82
C ILE A 17 13.17 -13.94 9.60
N PHE A 18 13.50 -13.10 10.58
CA PHE A 18 13.35 -11.65 10.45
C PHE A 18 14.20 -11.06 9.31
N GLY A 19 15.46 -11.47 9.19
CA GLY A 19 16.34 -11.06 8.10
C GLY A 19 15.82 -11.50 6.72
N LEU A 20 15.29 -12.73 6.62
CA LEU A 20 14.69 -13.25 5.40
C LEU A 20 13.43 -12.46 5.02
N LEU A 21 12.57 -12.15 5.99
CA LEU A 21 11.37 -11.33 5.80
C LEU A 21 11.72 -9.92 5.33
N LEU A 22 12.74 -9.29 5.92
CA LEU A 22 13.22 -7.97 5.51
C LEU A 22 13.76 -8.00 4.06
N LEU A 23 14.52 -9.03 3.71
CA LEU A 23 15.04 -9.21 2.35
C LEU A 23 13.89 -9.40 1.35
N ALA A 24 12.88 -10.20 1.70
CA ALA A 24 11.68 -10.39 0.88
C ALA A 24 10.94 -9.06 0.64
N ILE A 25 10.78 -8.22 1.67
CA ILE A 25 10.18 -6.89 1.55
C ILE A 25 11.00 -6.00 0.61
N LEU A 26 12.33 -5.98 0.75
CA LEU A 26 13.21 -5.18 -0.12
C LEU A 26 13.15 -5.65 -1.58
N ALA A 27 13.18 -6.96 -1.81
CA ALA A 27 13.05 -7.54 -3.14
C ALA A 27 11.70 -7.19 -3.76
N PHE A 28 10.62 -7.28 -2.98
CA PHE A 28 9.29 -6.87 -3.42
C PHE A 28 9.23 -5.39 -3.81
N CYS A 29 9.75 -4.49 -2.95
CA CYS A 29 9.79 -3.05 -3.23
C CYS A 29 10.57 -2.74 -4.51
N TRP A 30 11.74 -3.37 -4.68
CA TRP A 30 12.56 -3.21 -5.87
C TRP A 30 11.83 -3.65 -7.14
N ILE A 31 11.25 -4.84 -7.14
CA ILE A 31 10.52 -5.38 -8.30
C ILE A 31 9.30 -4.52 -8.60
N TYR A 32 8.55 -4.12 -7.57
CA TYR A 32 7.35 -3.31 -7.71
C TYR A 32 7.66 -1.95 -8.36
N VAL A 33 8.61 -1.19 -7.79
CA VAL A 33 8.99 0.12 -8.33
C VAL A 33 9.52 -0.02 -9.75
N ARG A 34 10.42 -0.96 -10.01
CA ARG A 34 11.01 -1.15 -11.35
C ARG A 34 10.02 -1.61 -12.41
N LYS A 35 8.92 -2.27 -12.00
CA LYS A 35 7.84 -2.69 -12.91
C LYS A 35 6.98 -1.51 -13.35
N TYR A 36 6.69 -0.57 -12.46
CA TYR A 36 5.84 0.60 -12.76
C TYR A 36 6.62 1.84 -13.19
N GLN A 37 7.95 1.80 -13.09
CA GLN A 37 8.83 2.86 -13.54
C GLN A 37 8.78 3.04 -15.07
N SER A 38 8.53 4.28 -15.51
CA SER A 38 8.62 4.65 -16.93
C SER A 38 10.06 4.52 -17.42
N ARG A 39 10.27 3.85 -18.57
CA ARG A 39 11.61 3.68 -19.18
C ARG A 39 12.21 4.97 -19.75
N ARG A 40 11.43 6.06 -19.82
CA ARG A 40 11.83 7.27 -20.56
C ARG A 40 12.32 8.41 -19.66
N GLU A 41 11.85 8.46 -18.41
CA GLU A 41 12.07 9.58 -17.47
C GLU A 41 12.63 9.09 -16.11
N SER A 42 13.49 8.08 -16.13
CA SER A 42 13.88 7.37 -14.90
C SER A 42 15.09 8.01 -14.21
N GLU A 43 14.89 8.77 -13.14
CA GLU A 43 15.96 9.29 -12.29
C GLU A 43 16.30 8.36 -11.12
N VAL A 44 17.60 8.18 -10.85
CA VAL A 44 18.12 7.28 -9.81
C VAL A 44 17.68 7.71 -8.41
N VAL A 45 17.75 9.00 -8.10
CA VAL A 45 17.42 9.54 -6.76
C VAL A 45 15.94 9.35 -6.42
N SER A 46 15.04 9.61 -7.37
CA SER A 46 13.59 9.39 -7.20
C SER A 46 13.27 7.90 -7.02
N THR A 47 13.94 7.03 -7.80
CA THR A 47 13.77 5.58 -7.70
C THR A 47 14.18 5.03 -6.33
N ILE A 48 15.36 5.42 -5.85
CA ILE A 48 15.86 5.01 -4.53
C ILE A 48 14.91 5.50 -3.44
N THR A 49 14.43 6.74 -3.55
CA THR A 49 13.49 7.33 -2.59
C THR A 49 12.16 6.58 -2.55
N ALA A 50 11.61 6.20 -3.70
CA ALA A 50 10.39 5.40 -3.78
C ALA A 50 10.58 4.00 -3.17
N ILE A 51 11.70 3.31 -3.47
CA ILE A 51 12.00 2.00 -2.89
C ILE A 51 12.17 2.09 -1.37
N PHE A 52 12.94 3.08 -0.90
CA PHE A 52 13.23 3.26 0.53
C PHE A 52 11.98 3.60 1.33
N SER A 53 11.19 4.58 0.88
CA SER A 53 9.95 4.97 1.56
C SER A 53 8.93 3.84 1.59
N LEU A 54 8.77 3.11 0.48
CA LEU A 54 7.87 1.94 0.41
C LEU A 54 8.35 0.81 1.35
N ALA A 55 9.66 0.55 1.38
CA ALA A 55 10.23 -0.48 2.25
C ALA A 55 10.00 -0.17 3.72
N ILE A 56 10.23 1.07 4.16
CA ILE A 56 9.99 1.47 5.56
C ILE A 56 8.52 1.34 5.92
N ALA A 57 7.61 1.75 5.03
CA ALA A 57 6.17 1.61 5.27
C ALA A 57 5.79 0.13 5.46
N LEU A 58 6.28 -0.76 4.59
CA LEU A 58 6.00 -2.20 4.69
C LEU A 58 6.65 -2.86 5.91
N ILE A 59 7.88 -2.49 6.25
CA ILE A 59 8.56 -2.96 7.47
C ILE A 59 7.74 -2.56 8.70
N THR A 60 7.24 -1.32 8.73
CA THR A 60 6.43 -0.82 9.84
C THR A 60 5.09 -1.56 9.95
N SER A 61 4.43 -1.85 8.83
CA SER A 61 3.23 -2.69 8.83
C SER A 61 3.51 -4.13 9.24
N ALA A 62 4.67 -4.69 8.85
CA ALA A 62 5.08 -6.04 9.23
C ALA A 62 5.50 -6.16 10.71
N LEU A 63 5.82 -5.05 11.38
CA LEU A 63 6.12 -5.07 12.81
C LEU A 63 4.89 -5.40 13.65
N LEU A 64 3.68 -5.03 13.22
CA LEU A 64 2.42 -5.35 13.93
C LEU A 64 2.18 -6.85 14.13
N PRO A 65 2.20 -7.72 13.09
CA PRO A 65 2.06 -9.16 13.31
C PRO A 65 3.23 -9.75 14.10
N VAL A 66 4.44 -9.20 13.98
CA VAL A 66 5.60 -9.62 14.78
C VAL A 66 5.39 -9.30 16.26
N ASP A 67 4.85 -8.13 16.59
CA ASP A 67 4.50 -7.73 17.95
C ASP A 67 3.45 -8.67 18.56
N ILE A 68 2.35 -8.92 17.83
CA ILE A 68 1.31 -9.89 18.22
C ILE A 68 1.92 -11.27 18.48
N PHE A 69 2.79 -11.73 17.57
CA PHE A 69 3.47 -13.02 17.71
C PHE A 69 4.38 -13.04 18.95
N LEU A 70 5.14 -11.99 19.19
CA LEU A 70 6.10 -11.92 20.29
C LEU A 70 5.39 -11.95 21.66
N VAL A 71 4.31 -11.17 21.79
CA VAL A 71 3.44 -11.20 22.98
C VAL A 71 2.79 -12.57 23.15
N SER A 72 2.33 -13.19 22.06
CA SER A 72 1.76 -14.55 22.10
C SER A 72 2.81 -15.59 22.47
N TYR A 73 4.05 -15.45 21.98
CA TYR A 73 5.14 -16.39 22.23
C TYR A 73 5.59 -16.38 23.69
N MET A 74 5.48 -15.24 24.36
CA MET A 74 5.79 -15.08 25.79
C MET A 74 4.72 -15.69 26.71
N LYS A 75 3.52 -15.99 26.19
CA LYS A 75 2.41 -16.57 26.95
C LYS A 75 2.28 -18.08 26.69
N ASN A 76 1.81 -18.79 27.72
CA ASN A 76 1.33 -20.16 27.64
C ASN A 76 -0.11 -20.18 27.09
N GLN A 77 -0.59 -21.36 26.69
CA GLN A 77 -1.99 -21.55 26.26
C GLN A 77 -3.01 -21.14 27.34
N ASN A 78 -2.61 -21.20 28.62
CA ASN A 78 -3.43 -20.82 29.76
C ASN A 78 -3.44 -19.29 30.02
N GLY A 79 -2.80 -18.49 29.15
CA GLY A 79 -2.69 -17.03 29.28
C GLY A 79 -1.64 -16.54 30.29
N THR A 80 -0.99 -17.46 31.03
CA THR A 80 0.10 -17.14 31.96
C THR A 80 1.42 -16.94 31.21
N PHE A 81 2.33 -16.11 31.73
CA PHE A 81 3.67 -15.96 31.15
C PHE A 81 4.49 -17.24 31.32
N LYS A 82 5.34 -17.55 30.33
CA LYS A 82 6.28 -18.68 30.41
C LYS A 82 7.33 -18.44 31.49
N ASP A 83 7.83 -19.52 32.10
CA ASP A 83 8.80 -19.43 33.21
C ASP A 83 10.12 -18.72 32.83
N TRP A 84 10.51 -18.78 31.55
CA TRP A 84 11.68 -18.05 31.02
C TRP A 84 11.40 -16.55 30.80
N ALA A 85 10.13 -16.18 30.66
CA ALA A 85 9.68 -14.80 30.49
C ALA A 85 9.52 -14.13 31.86
N ASN A 86 10.59 -14.11 32.65
CA ASN A 86 10.64 -13.36 33.90
C ASN A 86 10.41 -11.85 33.63
N ALA A 87 9.84 -11.12 34.59
CA ALA A 87 9.40 -9.73 34.43
C ALA A 87 10.50 -8.77 33.92
N ASN A 88 11.78 -9.10 34.13
CA ASN A 88 12.89 -8.31 33.60
C ASN A 88 13.14 -8.57 32.10
N VAL A 89 13.02 -9.82 31.65
CA VAL A 89 13.22 -10.21 30.24
C VAL A 89 12.05 -9.74 29.39
N SER A 90 10.82 -9.83 29.92
CA SER A 90 9.63 -9.32 29.22
C SER A 90 9.73 -7.83 28.94
N ARG A 91 10.11 -7.03 29.95
CA ARG A 91 10.31 -5.58 29.82
C ARG A 91 11.38 -5.23 28.80
N GLN A 92 12.51 -5.96 28.78
CA GLN A 92 13.55 -5.71 27.77
C GLN A 92 13.06 -5.95 26.34
N ILE A 93 12.24 -6.98 26.14
CA ILE A 93 11.67 -7.29 24.83
C ILE A 93 10.63 -6.22 24.44
N GLU A 94 9.73 -5.85 25.36
CA GLU A 94 8.74 -4.80 25.18
C GLU A 94 9.40 -3.45 24.84
N ASP A 95 10.42 -3.05 25.60
CA ASP A 95 11.19 -1.83 25.36
C ASP A 95 11.86 -1.84 23.98
N THR A 96 12.41 -2.99 23.57
CA THR A 96 13.05 -3.14 22.25
C THR A 96 12.06 -2.94 21.12
N VAL A 97 10.87 -3.55 21.22
CA VAL A 97 9.79 -3.37 20.23
C VAL A 97 9.30 -1.93 20.21
N LEU A 98 9.15 -1.31 21.39
CA LEU A 98 8.75 0.09 21.54
C LEU A 98 9.75 1.04 20.88
N TYR A 99 11.06 0.86 21.09
CA TYR A 99 12.11 1.61 20.39
C TYR A 99 12.09 1.37 18.88
N GLY A 100 11.74 0.16 18.45
CA GLY A 100 11.49 -0.17 17.04
C GLY A 100 10.39 0.71 16.45
N TYR A 101 9.23 0.80 17.13
CA TYR A 101 8.14 1.67 16.72
C TYR A 101 8.52 3.15 16.69
N TYR A 102 9.20 3.65 17.73
CA TYR A 102 9.67 5.03 17.76
C TYR A 102 10.56 5.38 16.57
N THR A 103 11.51 4.49 16.28
CA THR A 103 12.46 4.69 15.19
C THR A 103 11.74 4.67 13.85
N LEU A 104 10.90 3.67 13.61
CA LEU A 104 10.18 3.53 12.34
C LEU A 104 9.18 4.66 12.10
N TYR A 105 8.41 5.06 13.11
CA TYR A 105 7.47 6.18 12.99
C TYR A 105 8.18 7.51 12.75
N SER A 106 9.30 7.75 13.43
CA SER A 106 10.12 8.96 13.21
C SER A 106 10.69 8.98 11.79
N VAL A 107 11.16 7.85 11.29
CA VAL A 107 11.66 7.70 9.91
C VAL A 107 10.54 7.88 8.88
N ILE A 108 9.32 7.41 9.16
CA ILE A 108 8.14 7.66 8.29
C ILE A 108 7.82 9.14 8.23
N LEU A 109 7.75 9.84 9.37
CA LEU A 109 7.47 11.27 9.40
C LEU A 109 8.55 12.06 8.65
N PHE A 110 9.82 11.71 8.85
CA PHE A 110 10.93 12.27 8.10
C PHE A 110 10.79 12.02 6.60
N CYS A 111 10.46 10.78 6.19
CA CYS A 111 10.25 10.44 4.79
C CYS A 111 9.13 11.27 4.17
N VAL A 112 7.98 11.38 4.83
CA VAL A 112 6.77 12.00 4.30
C VAL A 112 6.84 13.53 4.28
N PHE A 113 7.34 14.14 5.35
CA PHE A 113 7.34 15.61 5.49
C PHE A 113 8.64 16.28 5.07
N PHE A 114 9.74 15.54 4.91
CA PHE A 114 11.01 16.11 4.50
C PHE A 114 11.55 15.45 3.23
N TRP A 115 11.84 14.15 3.26
CA TRP A 115 12.60 13.50 2.19
C TRP A 115 11.85 13.43 0.84
N ILE A 116 10.58 13.00 0.84
CA ILE A 116 9.78 12.89 -0.37
C ILE A 116 9.52 14.28 -0.99
N PRO A 117 9.04 15.29 -0.25
CA PRO A 117 8.89 16.64 -0.80
C PRO A 117 10.21 17.21 -1.31
N PHE A 118 11.31 17.01 -0.60
CA PHE A 118 12.64 17.46 -1.03
C PHE A 118 13.04 16.86 -2.37
N VAL A 119 12.93 15.53 -2.52
CA VAL A 119 13.29 14.83 -3.76
C VAL A 119 12.36 15.23 -4.91
N TYR A 120 11.07 15.46 -4.62
CA TYR A 120 10.11 15.96 -5.61
C TYR A 120 10.50 17.34 -6.14
N PHE A 121 10.70 18.33 -5.27
CA PHE A 121 11.10 19.69 -5.70
C PHE A 121 12.50 19.73 -6.30
N TYR A 122 13.41 18.89 -5.82
CA TYR A 122 14.74 18.74 -6.41
C TYR A 122 14.64 18.22 -7.85
N TYR A 123 13.72 17.30 -8.13
CA TYR A 123 13.49 16.79 -9.49
C TYR A 123 12.81 17.83 -10.38
N GLU A 124 11.78 18.52 -9.91
CA GLU A 124 11.06 19.54 -10.69
C GLU A 124 11.99 20.67 -11.14
N GLU A 125 12.90 21.13 -10.26
CA GLU A 125 13.86 22.19 -10.57
C GLU A 125 15.02 21.71 -11.47
N LYS A 126 15.12 20.40 -11.75
CA LYS A 126 16.16 19.85 -12.64
C LYS A 126 15.88 20.16 -14.11
N ASP A 127 14.61 20.39 -14.48
CA ASP A 127 14.20 20.60 -15.87
C ASP A 127 14.54 22.02 -16.40
N ASP A 128 15.01 22.93 -15.53
CA ASP A 128 15.58 24.22 -15.92
C ASP A 128 17.10 24.09 -16.18
N ASP A 129 17.48 23.91 -17.44
CA ASP A 129 18.83 23.55 -17.96
C ASP A 129 20.00 24.46 -17.50
N ASP A 130 19.74 25.65 -16.94
CA ASP A 130 20.76 26.64 -16.57
C ASP A 130 21.00 26.81 -15.05
N THR A 131 20.32 26.03 -14.19
CA THR A 131 20.40 26.22 -12.74
C THR A 131 21.57 25.49 -12.10
N SER A 132 22.46 26.22 -11.41
CA SER A 132 23.55 25.63 -10.62
C SER A 132 23.01 24.69 -9.52
N LYS A 133 23.64 23.52 -9.32
CA LYS A 133 23.23 22.50 -8.31
C LYS A 133 23.02 23.07 -6.91
N CYS A 134 23.80 24.07 -6.51
CA CYS A 134 23.66 24.71 -5.20
C CYS A 134 22.37 25.54 -5.09
N THR A 135 21.95 26.18 -6.18
CA THR A 135 20.69 26.94 -6.24
C THR A 135 19.51 26.00 -6.25
N GLN A 136 19.58 24.90 -7.00
CA GLN A 136 18.58 23.83 -7.02
C GLN A 136 18.28 23.27 -5.61
N ILE A 137 19.32 22.93 -4.85
CA ILE A 137 19.16 22.42 -3.48
C ILE A 137 18.53 23.48 -2.56
N LYS A 138 18.94 24.75 -2.69
CA LYS A 138 18.37 25.84 -1.88
C LYS A 138 16.89 26.06 -2.18
N THR A 139 16.50 26.04 -3.46
CA THR A 139 15.11 26.18 -3.89
C THR A 139 14.27 25.00 -3.40
N ALA A 140 14.75 23.77 -3.58
CA ALA A 140 14.07 22.57 -3.09
C ALA A 140 13.89 22.58 -1.56
N LEU A 141 14.92 23.01 -0.81
CA LEU A 141 14.85 23.11 0.66
C LEU A 141 13.86 24.20 1.11
N LYS A 142 13.81 25.34 0.40
CA LYS A 142 12.85 26.42 0.68
C LYS A 142 11.41 25.92 0.58
N TYR A 143 11.06 25.15 -0.45
CA TYR A 143 9.71 24.59 -0.60
C TYR A 143 9.43 23.44 0.37
N THR A 144 10.44 22.62 0.67
CA THR A 144 10.34 21.55 1.69
C THR A 144 10.08 22.10 3.09
N LEU A 145 10.57 23.30 3.40
CA LEU A 145 10.38 23.95 4.71
C LEU A 145 8.89 24.07 5.08
N GLY A 146 8.00 24.30 4.11
CA GLY A 146 6.55 24.35 4.36
C GLY A 146 6.01 23.04 4.94
N PHE A 147 6.45 21.89 4.40
CA PHE A 147 6.06 20.57 4.89
C PHE A 147 6.64 20.27 6.27
N VAL A 148 7.87 20.73 6.55
CA VAL A 148 8.48 20.62 7.88
C VAL A 148 7.72 21.44 8.91
N VAL A 149 7.25 22.64 8.56
CA VAL A 149 6.41 23.46 9.44
C VAL A 149 5.08 22.76 9.75
N ILE A 150 4.44 22.14 8.75
CA ILE A 150 3.22 21.35 8.98
C ILE A 150 3.50 20.17 9.92
N CYS A 151 4.61 19.46 9.73
CA CYS A 151 5.02 18.37 10.63
C CYS A 151 5.24 18.87 12.06
N ALA A 152 5.91 20.01 12.22
CA ALA A 152 6.13 20.62 13.53
C ALA A 152 4.79 21.00 14.20
N LEU A 153 3.84 21.56 13.45
CA LEU A 153 2.49 21.87 13.96
C LEU A 153 1.75 20.60 14.41
N LEU A 154 1.80 19.51 13.63
CA LEU A 154 1.18 18.24 14.01
C LEU A 154 1.80 17.65 15.29
N LEU A 155 3.13 17.69 15.40
CA LEU A 155 3.85 17.23 16.59
C LEU A 155 3.55 18.10 17.81
N LEU A 156 3.48 19.43 17.65
CA LEU A 156 3.12 20.35 18.73
C LEU A 156 1.68 20.08 19.21
N VAL A 157 0.72 19.95 18.30
CA VAL A 157 -0.66 19.62 18.68
C VAL A 157 -0.70 18.28 19.42
N GLY A 158 -0.03 17.26 18.89
CA GLY A 158 0.04 15.95 19.55
C GLY A 158 0.75 15.97 20.91
N ALA A 159 1.70 16.90 21.11
CA ALA A 159 2.36 17.10 22.40
C ALA A 159 1.46 17.86 23.40
N PHE A 160 0.66 18.83 22.93
CA PHE A 160 -0.19 19.66 23.79
C PHE A 160 -1.55 19.05 24.13
N VAL A 161 -2.13 18.21 23.26
CA VAL A 161 -3.41 17.51 23.51
C VAL A 161 -3.42 16.72 24.84
N PRO A 162 -2.35 16.01 25.24
CA PRO A 162 -2.30 15.29 26.52
C PRO A 162 -1.83 16.11 27.73
N LEU A 163 -1.49 17.41 27.59
CA LEU A 163 -0.89 18.19 28.68
C LEU A 163 -1.93 18.94 29.52
N ASN A 164 -1.97 18.63 30.81
CA ASN A 164 -2.43 19.56 31.83
C ASN A 164 -1.27 20.53 32.15
N VAL A 165 -1.30 21.72 31.57
CA VAL A 165 -0.22 22.71 31.69
C VAL A 165 -0.11 23.26 33.12
N PRO A 166 1.02 23.11 33.83
CA PRO A 166 1.30 23.88 35.04
C PRO A 166 1.61 25.33 34.62
N ASN A 167 0.79 26.25 35.08
CA ASN A 167 0.87 27.68 34.74
C ASN A 167 2.06 28.35 35.44
N ASN A 168 3.27 28.28 34.85
CA ASN A 168 4.38 29.16 35.26
C ASN A 168 4.48 30.36 34.31
N LYS A 169 4.22 31.55 34.83
CA LYS A 169 3.95 32.78 34.07
C LYS A 169 5.20 33.52 33.58
N ASN A 170 6.41 33.02 33.84
CA ASN A 170 7.65 33.80 33.69
C ASN A 170 8.75 33.14 32.83
N SER A 171 8.42 32.31 31.83
CA SER A 171 9.42 31.76 30.90
C SER A 171 9.39 32.45 29.54
N THR A 172 10.58 32.70 29.01
CA THR A 172 10.80 33.24 27.66
C THR A 172 10.30 32.23 26.61
N GLU A 173 9.70 32.69 25.51
CA GLU A 173 9.15 31.82 24.44
C GLU A 173 10.20 30.81 23.92
N TRP A 174 11.48 31.17 23.91
CA TRP A 174 12.59 30.29 23.52
C TRP A 174 12.89 29.19 24.53
N GLU A 175 12.74 29.44 25.83
CA GLU A 175 12.90 28.43 26.87
C GLU A 175 11.73 27.45 26.86
N LYS A 176 10.53 27.90 26.49
CA LYS A 176 9.39 27.00 26.25
C LYS A 176 9.69 26.08 25.05
N VAL A 177 10.19 26.61 23.94
CA VAL A 177 10.57 25.79 22.77
C VAL A 177 11.69 24.80 23.12
N LYS A 178 12.69 25.22 23.89
CA LYS A 178 13.78 24.33 24.33
C LYS A 178 13.29 23.25 25.29
N SER A 179 12.45 23.61 26.26
CA SER A 179 11.78 22.68 27.17
C SER A 179 10.90 21.67 26.42
N LEU A 180 10.19 22.10 25.37
CA LEU A 180 9.40 21.21 24.52
C LEU A 180 10.26 20.23 23.75
N PHE A 181 11.43 20.66 23.25
CA PHE A 181 12.36 19.77 22.56
C PHE A 181 12.98 18.73 23.51
N GLU A 182 13.19 19.12 24.77
CA GLU A 182 13.71 18.28 25.84
C GLU A 182 12.63 17.30 26.37
N GLU A 183 11.38 17.74 26.50
CA GLU A 183 10.21 16.91 26.87
C GLU A 183 9.75 15.95 25.75
N LEU A 184 9.89 16.34 24.48
CA LEU A 184 9.74 15.43 23.35
C LEU A 184 10.76 14.28 23.40
N GLY A 185 11.95 14.54 23.95
CA GLY A 185 13.03 13.57 24.08
C GLY A 185 12.93 12.64 25.30
N SER A 186 12.19 13.02 26.36
CA SER A 186 12.26 12.32 27.65
C SER A 186 11.11 11.34 27.95
N SER A 187 9.89 11.57 27.45
CA SER A 187 8.77 10.61 27.64
C SER A 187 7.48 10.93 26.86
N HIS A 188 7.17 12.20 26.58
CA HIS A 188 5.90 12.60 25.95
C HIS A 188 5.93 12.62 24.41
N GLY A 189 7.10 12.38 23.80
CA GLY A 189 7.23 12.23 22.34
C GLY A 189 6.33 11.14 21.74
N LEU A 190 5.95 10.11 22.51
CA LEU A 190 5.03 9.06 22.05
C LEU A 190 3.67 9.61 21.67
N ALA A 191 3.10 10.48 22.50
CA ALA A 191 1.78 11.05 22.24
C ALA A 191 1.81 11.94 20.99
N ALA A 192 2.87 12.74 20.82
CA ALA A 192 3.08 13.56 19.64
C ALA A 192 3.25 12.74 18.36
N LEU A 193 4.09 11.70 18.40
CA LEU A 193 4.34 10.81 17.28
C LEU A 193 3.10 9.99 16.91
N SER A 194 2.44 9.38 17.89
CA SER A 194 1.22 8.60 17.68
C SER A 194 0.08 9.46 17.13
N PHE A 195 -0.11 10.69 17.63
CA PHE A 195 -1.07 11.63 17.07
C PHE A 195 -0.76 11.98 15.61
N SER A 196 0.50 12.32 15.32
CA SER A 196 0.92 12.69 13.96
C SER A 196 0.75 11.54 12.97
N ILE A 197 1.16 10.33 13.36
CA ILE A 197 0.96 9.12 12.56
C ILE A 197 -0.53 8.81 12.41
N SER A 198 -1.34 8.94 13.47
CA SER A 198 -2.80 8.71 13.40
C SER A 198 -3.52 9.70 12.48
N SER A 199 -3.09 10.96 12.47
CA SER A 199 -3.61 11.95 11.52
C SER A 199 -3.23 11.59 10.08
N LEU A 200 -2.00 11.12 9.85
CA LEU A 200 -1.54 10.70 8.53
C LEU A 200 -2.27 9.44 8.06
N THR A 201 -2.45 8.45 8.94
CA THR A 201 -3.20 7.23 8.62
C THR A 201 -4.67 7.53 8.36
N LEU A 202 -5.29 8.49 9.07
CA LEU A 202 -6.67 8.91 8.77
C LEU A 202 -6.81 9.41 7.33
N ILE A 203 -5.92 10.30 6.89
CA ILE A 203 -5.89 10.80 5.51
C ILE A 203 -5.61 9.66 4.53
N GLY A 204 -4.63 8.81 4.85
CA GLY A 204 -4.28 7.63 4.06
C GLY A 204 -5.43 6.63 3.93
N MET A 205 -6.24 6.47 4.98
CA MET A 205 -7.42 5.61 4.99
C MET A 205 -8.52 6.15 4.08
N LEU A 206 -8.75 7.47 4.05
CA LEU A 206 -9.71 8.07 3.10
C LEU A 206 -9.29 7.84 1.65
N ALA A 207 -7.99 7.99 1.35
CA ALA A 207 -7.44 7.68 0.04
C ALA A 207 -7.58 6.17 -0.27
N ALA A 208 -7.22 5.30 0.68
CA ALA A 208 -7.33 3.86 0.54
C ALA A 208 -8.78 3.43 0.27
N ILE A 209 -9.77 3.97 1.00
CA ILE A 209 -11.19 3.69 0.77
C ILE A 209 -11.58 4.06 -0.66
N THR A 210 -11.19 5.24 -1.14
CA THR A 210 -11.55 5.73 -2.48
C THR A 210 -10.93 4.86 -3.58
N TYR A 211 -9.62 4.60 -3.51
CA TYR A 211 -8.92 3.79 -4.51
C TYR A 211 -9.30 2.31 -4.45
N THR A 212 -9.53 1.78 -3.24
CA THR A 212 -9.94 0.37 -3.08
C THR A 212 -11.38 0.17 -3.53
N ALA A 213 -12.29 1.12 -3.30
CA ALA A 213 -13.66 1.06 -3.84
C ALA A 213 -13.66 1.05 -5.36
N TYR A 214 -12.86 1.94 -5.99
CA TYR A 214 -12.69 1.92 -7.44
C TYR A 214 -12.05 0.61 -7.92
N GLY A 215 -10.99 0.14 -7.27
CA GLY A 215 -10.30 -1.10 -7.61
C GLY A 215 -11.19 -2.34 -7.50
N MET A 216 -11.92 -2.49 -6.39
CA MET A 216 -12.86 -3.59 -6.16
C MET A 216 -14.02 -3.60 -7.14
N SER A 217 -14.41 -2.44 -7.67
CA SER A 217 -15.47 -2.33 -8.69
C SER A 217 -14.92 -2.52 -10.10
N ALA A 218 -13.82 -1.85 -10.44
CA ALA A 218 -13.26 -1.83 -11.79
C ALA A 218 -12.54 -3.13 -12.15
N LEU A 219 -11.88 -3.80 -11.20
CA LEU A 219 -11.18 -5.07 -11.44
C LEU A 219 -12.12 -6.16 -12.00
N PRO A 220 -13.23 -6.54 -11.34
CA PRO A 220 -14.13 -7.55 -11.88
C PRO A 220 -14.79 -7.11 -13.19
N LEU A 221 -15.14 -5.82 -13.32
CA LEU A 221 -15.71 -5.30 -14.56
C LEU A 221 -14.71 -5.37 -15.72
N ASN A 222 -13.43 -5.07 -15.48
CA ASN A 222 -12.36 -5.18 -16.48
C ASN A 222 -12.05 -6.65 -16.81
N LEU A 223 -12.17 -7.57 -15.85
CA LEU A 223 -12.03 -9.01 -16.05
C LEU A 223 -13.18 -9.59 -16.91
N ILE A 224 -14.42 -9.14 -16.69
CA ILE A 224 -15.61 -9.58 -17.45
C ILE A 224 -15.65 -8.95 -18.84
N LYS A 225 -15.41 -7.64 -18.93
CA LYS A 225 -15.39 -6.91 -20.20
C LYS A 225 -14.23 -7.37 -21.09
N GLY A 226 -13.15 -7.84 -20.47
CA GLY A 226 -11.93 -8.25 -21.15
C GLY A 226 -11.17 -7.08 -21.76
N THR A 227 -9.88 -7.26 -22.02
CA THR A 227 -9.14 -6.38 -22.93
C THR A 227 -9.79 -6.49 -24.32
N ARG A 228 -10.06 -5.34 -24.96
CA ARG A 228 -10.56 -5.27 -26.36
C ARG A 228 -9.77 -6.29 -27.19
N SER A 229 -10.47 -7.16 -27.91
CA SER A 229 -9.82 -8.29 -28.58
C SER A 229 -8.73 -7.76 -29.49
N ALA A 230 -7.50 -8.24 -29.35
CA ALA A 230 -6.38 -7.85 -30.21
C ALA A 230 -6.71 -8.11 -31.70
N ALA A 231 -7.56 -9.10 -31.98
CA ALA A 231 -8.08 -9.38 -33.33
C ALA A 231 -9.07 -8.31 -33.83
N TYR A 232 -9.86 -7.69 -32.94
CA TYR A 232 -10.77 -6.60 -33.31
C TYR A 232 -10.00 -5.28 -33.47
N GLU A 233 -9.02 -5.01 -32.60
CA GLU A 233 -8.10 -3.87 -32.78
C GLU A 233 -7.25 -4.01 -34.06
N ARG A 234 -6.93 -5.24 -34.46
CA ARG A 234 -6.31 -5.51 -35.77
C ARG A 234 -7.25 -5.19 -36.91
N LEU A 235 -8.50 -5.67 -36.86
CA LEU A 235 -9.48 -5.43 -37.91
C LEU A 235 -9.70 -3.92 -38.13
N GLU A 236 -9.85 -3.17 -37.04
CA GLU A 236 -9.99 -1.71 -37.05
C GLU A 236 -8.72 -1.01 -37.58
N ASN A 237 -7.53 -1.43 -37.13
CA ASN A 237 -6.27 -0.85 -37.60
C ASN A 237 -5.97 -1.21 -39.07
N THR A 238 -6.47 -2.34 -39.58
CA THR A 238 -6.40 -2.70 -41.01
C THR A 238 -7.37 -1.85 -41.83
N GLU A 239 -8.60 -1.65 -41.35
CA GLU A 239 -9.60 -0.76 -41.98
C GLU A 239 -9.08 0.69 -42.07
N ASP A 240 -8.49 1.21 -41.00
CA ASP A 240 -7.84 2.54 -40.96
C ASP A 240 -6.66 2.65 -41.93
N ILE A 241 -5.87 1.58 -42.11
CA ILE A 241 -4.76 1.56 -43.07
C ILE A 241 -5.30 1.62 -44.50
N GLU A 242 -6.35 0.86 -44.80
CA GLU A 242 -6.99 0.86 -46.11
C GLU A 242 -7.59 2.23 -46.46
N GLU A 243 -8.27 2.90 -45.52
CA GLU A 243 -8.84 4.24 -45.71
C GLU A 243 -7.74 5.29 -45.99
N VAL A 244 -6.67 5.28 -45.18
CA VAL A 244 -5.54 6.21 -45.38
C VAL A 244 -4.82 5.94 -46.70
N GLU A 245 -4.66 4.68 -47.10
CA GLU A 245 -4.04 4.31 -48.37
C GLU A 245 -4.91 4.74 -49.57
N GLN A 246 -6.23 4.61 -49.49
CA GLN A 246 -7.17 5.13 -50.48
C GLN A 246 -7.08 6.66 -50.62
N HIS A 247 -6.95 7.39 -49.51
CA HIS A 247 -6.76 8.85 -49.54
C HIS A 247 -5.44 9.25 -50.20
N ILE A 248 -4.35 8.53 -49.90
CA ILE A 248 -3.05 8.75 -50.55
C ILE A 248 -3.13 8.47 -52.05
N GLN A 249 -3.79 7.38 -52.46
CA GLN A 249 -3.99 7.05 -53.87
C GLN A 249 -4.86 8.10 -54.59
N THR A 250 -5.88 8.63 -53.94
CA THR A 250 -6.74 9.70 -54.47
C THR A 250 -5.99 11.02 -54.65
N ILE A 251 -5.09 11.37 -53.73
CA ILE A 251 -4.25 12.57 -53.88
C ILE A 251 -3.17 12.35 -54.95
N LYS A 252 -2.59 11.14 -55.03
CA LYS A 252 -1.62 10.79 -56.07
C LYS A 252 -2.23 10.72 -57.46
N SER A 253 -3.48 10.26 -57.60
CA SER A 253 -4.18 10.22 -58.89
C SER A 253 -4.46 11.62 -59.42
N LYS A 254 -4.83 12.57 -58.55
CA LYS A 254 -4.93 14.01 -58.88
C LYS A 254 -3.61 14.64 -59.33
N SER A 255 -2.48 14.05 -58.96
CA SER A 255 -1.14 14.49 -59.37
C SER A 255 -0.66 13.84 -60.68
N LYS A 256 -1.38 12.83 -61.20
CA LYS A 256 -0.96 12.04 -62.36
C LYS A 256 -1.05 12.83 -63.67
N ASP A 257 -1.75 13.96 -63.66
CA ASP A 257 -1.90 14.91 -64.78
C ASP A 257 -0.66 15.79 -65.02
N GLY A 258 0.49 15.48 -64.41
CA GLY A 258 1.76 16.20 -64.61
C GLY A 258 1.84 17.59 -63.96
N ARG A 259 0.78 18.05 -63.28
CA ARG A 259 0.75 19.33 -62.58
C ARG A 259 1.41 19.23 -61.19
N PRO A 260 2.20 20.22 -60.76
CA PRO A 260 2.76 20.24 -59.41
C PRO A 260 1.64 20.23 -58.36
N LEU A 261 1.72 19.32 -57.38
CA LEU A 261 0.74 19.27 -56.29
C LEU A 261 0.65 20.62 -55.55
N PRO A 262 -0.57 21.10 -55.23
CA PRO A 262 -0.79 22.26 -54.39
C PRO A 262 -0.06 22.12 -53.04
N ALA A 263 0.42 23.23 -52.47
CA ALA A 263 1.12 23.22 -51.19
C ALA A 263 0.28 22.63 -50.04
N ARG A 264 -1.05 22.78 -50.12
CA ARG A 264 -2.02 22.17 -49.19
C ARG A 264 -2.05 20.64 -49.31
N ASP A 265 -2.11 20.12 -50.53
CA ASP A 265 -2.18 18.68 -50.81
C ASP A 265 -0.84 17.98 -50.50
N LYS A 266 0.29 18.66 -50.69
CA LYS A 266 1.60 18.18 -50.24
C LYS A 266 1.69 18.03 -48.72
N ARG A 267 1.09 18.96 -47.96
CA ARG A 267 1.05 18.88 -46.49
C ARG A 267 0.11 17.75 -46.02
N ALA A 268 -1.06 17.63 -46.65
CA ALA A 268 -2.00 16.55 -46.36
C ALA A 268 -1.38 15.16 -46.67
N LEU A 269 -0.69 15.02 -47.81
CA LEU A 269 -0.02 13.78 -48.17
C LEU A 269 1.08 13.38 -47.19
N LYS A 270 1.90 14.35 -46.72
CA LYS A 270 2.88 14.08 -45.65
C LYS A 270 2.22 13.63 -44.35
N GLN A 271 1.13 14.27 -43.95
CA GLN A 271 0.38 13.91 -42.74
C GLN A 271 -0.22 12.50 -42.82
N PHE A 272 -0.76 12.11 -43.98
CA PHE A 272 -1.28 10.77 -44.21
C PHE A 272 -0.17 9.71 -44.26
N GLU A 273 0.99 10.01 -44.88
CA GLU A 273 2.15 9.12 -44.86
C GLU A 273 2.72 8.92 -43.45
N GLU A 274 2.73 9.96 -42.62
CA GLU A 274 3.13 9.87 -41.21
C GLU A 274 2.13 9.01 -40.40
N ARG A 275 0.83 9.23 -40.57
CA ARG A 275 -0.21 8.37 -39.97
C ARG A 275 -0.04 6.91 -40.39
N LEU A 276 0.14 6.64 -41.68
CA LEU A 276 0.33 5.29 -42.21
C LEU A 276 1.59 4.63 -41.61
N ARG A 277 2.69 5.37 -41.44
CA ARG A 277 3.89 4.87 -40.73
C ARG A 277 3.61 4.52 -39.27
N THR A 278 2.80 5.31 -38.57
CA THR A 278 2.43 5.01 -37.18
C THR A 278 1.52 3.79 -37.07
N LEU A 279 0.53 3.66 -37.96
CA LEU A 279 -0.40 2.53 -38.01
C LEU A 279 0.33 1.23 -38.36
N LYS A 280 1.23 1.23 -39.37
CA LYS A 280 2.08 0.07 -39.71
C LYS A 280 3.12 -0.31 -38.64
N LYS A 281 3.53 0.64 -37.78
CA LYS A 281 4.36 0.31 -36.61
C LYS A 281 3.55 -0.39 -35.54
N ARG A 282 2.32 0.07 -35.27
CA ARG A 282 1.40 -0.58 -34.32
C ARG A 282 1.01 -1.98 -34.79
N GLU A 283 0.73 -2.16 -36.07
CA GLU A 283 0.40 -3.45 -36.67
C GLU A 283 1.50 -4.50 -36.46
N ARG A 284 2.76 -4.17 -36.76
CA ARG A 284 3.91 -5.07 -36.53
C ARG A 284 4.13 -5.42 -35.06
N HIS A 285 3.87 -4.48 -34.15
CA HIS A 285 3.92 -4.75 -32.71
C HIS A 285 2.80 -5.69 -32.27
N LEU A 286 1.59 -5.44 -32.77
CA LEU A 286 0.46 -6.32 -32.54
C LEU A 286 0.76 -7.72 -33.12
N GLU A 287 1.41 -7.82 -34.29
CA GLU A 287 1.69 -9.08 -34.99
C GLU A 287 2.67 -9.95 -34.20
N PHE A 288 3.71 -9.33 -33.62
CA PHE A 288 4.64 -10.00 -32.72
C PHE A 288 3.95 -10.50 -31.43
N ILE A 289 2.98 -9.73 -30.91
CA ILE A 289 2.20 -10.13 -29.74
C ILE A 289 1.26 -11.29 -30.10
N GLU A 290 0.59 -11.22 -31.26
CA GLU A 290 -0.37 -12.22 -31.72
C GLU A 290 0.26 -13.59 -32.01
N ASN A 291 1.44 -13.62 -32.62
CA ASN A 291 2.16 -14.88 -32.93
C ASN A 291 2.84 -15.53 -31.72
N SER A 292 2.83 -14.88 -30.55
CA SER A 292 3.43 -15.45 -29.34
C SER A 292 2.50 -16.50 -28.72
N TRP A 293 3.03 -17.66 -28.32
CA TRP A 293 2.27 -18.72 -27.61
C TRP A 293 1.42 -18.22 -26.42
N TRP A 294 1.82 -17.09 -25.83
CA TRP A 294 1.12 -16.38 -24.77
C TRP A 294 -0.30 -15.92 -25.12
N THR A 295 -0.63 -15.64 -26.38
CA THR A 295 -1.99 -15.21 -26.78
C THR A 295 -2.96 -16.38 -26.88
N LYS A 296 -2.51 -17.55 -27.36
CA LYS A 296 -3.28 -18.79 -27.34
C LYS A 296 -3.58 -19.22 -25.90
N PHE A 297 -2.58 -19.16 -25.02
CA PHE A 297 -2.75 -19.42 -23.60
C PHE A 297 -3.66 -18.37 -22.92
N CYS A 298 -3.48 -17.07 -23.22
CA CYS A 298 -4.36 -16.01 -22.69
C CYS A 298 -5.81 -16.11 -23.22
N GLY A 299 -6.01 -16.61 -24.44
CA GLY A 299 -7.31 -16.89 -25.03
C GLY A 299 -8.01 -18.05 -24.32
N ALA A 300 -7.29 -19.14 -24.02
CA ALA A 300 -7.80 -20.26 -23.23
C ALA A 300 -8.13 -19.87 -21.77
N LEU A 301 -7.42 -18.87 -21.22
CA LEU A 301 -7.70 -18.30 -19.90
C LEU A 301 -8.87 -17.29 -19.88
N ARG A 302 -9.48 -16.91 -21.01
CA ARG A 302 -10.64 -16.01 -21.02
C ARG A 302 -11.83 -16.50 -20.20
N PRO A 303 -12.34 -17.74 -20.39
CA PRO A 303 -13.45 -18.24 -19.57
C PRO A 303 -13.09 -18.21 -18.08
N LEU A 304 -11.85 -18.56 -17.72
CA LEU A 304 -11.37 -18.47 -16.34
C LEU A 304 -11.36 -17.02 -15.82
N LYS A 305 -10.93 -16.04 -16.61
CA LYS A 305 -10.97 -14.61 -16.23
C LYS A 305 -12.39 -14.11 -15.98
N ILE A 306 -13.36 -14.54 -16.80
CA ILE A 306 -14.77 -14.19 -16.63
C ILE A 306 -15.33 -14.83 -15.36
N VAL A 307 -15.03 -16.11 -15.11
CA VAL A 307 -15.42 -16.81 -13.87
C VAL A 307 -14.84 -16.10 -12.65
N TRP A 308 -13.56 -15.74 -12.67
CA TRP A 308 -12.93 -14.94 -11.61
C TRP A 308 -13.60 -13.58 -11.43
N GLY A 309 -13.95 -12.89 -12.52
CA GLY A 309 -14.68 -11.61 -12.44
C GLY A 309 -16.05 -11.75 -11.78
N ILE A 310 -16.84 -12.76 -12.15
CA ILE A 310 -18.14 -13.05 -11.53
C ILE A 310 -17.97 -13.41 -10.04
N PHE A 311 -16.98 -14.24 -9.72
CA PHE A 311 -16.66 -14.58 -8.33
C PHE A 311 -16.35 -13.33 -7.50
N PHE A 312 -15.51 -12.42 -8.00
CA PHE A 312 -15.18 -11.18 -7.29
C PHE A 312 -16.40 -10.26 -7.10
N ILE A 313 -17.35 -10.22 -8.04
CA ILE A 313 -18.62 -9.48 -7.86
C ILE A 313 -19.46 -10.10 -6.74
N LEU A 314 -19.57 -11.43 -6.70
CA LEU A 314 -20.32 -12.13 -5.66
C LEU A 314 -19.72 -11.89 -4.27
N VAL A 315 -18.38 -11.94 -4.16
CA VAL A 315 -17.67 -11.63 -2.92
C VAL A 315 -17.91 -10.17 -2.51
N ALA A 316 -17.79 -9.21 -3.44
CA ALA A 316 -18.07 -7.80 -3.14
C ALA A 316 -19.52 -7.59 -2.65
N LEU A 317 -20.49 -8.25 -3.28
CA LEU A 317 -21.89 -8.20 -2.88
C LEU A 317 -22.11 -8.83 -1.49
N LEU A 318 -21.43 -9.93 -1.17
CA LEU A 318 -21.44 -10.54 0.17
C LEU A 318 -20.93 -9.55 1.23
N PHE A 319 -19.83 -8.84 0.96
CA PHE A 319 -19.30 -7.81 1.86
C PHE A 319 -20.31 -6.68 2.08
N VAL A 320 -20.93 -6.18 1.00
CA VAL A 320 -21.95 -5.12 1.08
C VAL A 320 -23.13 -5.57 1.93
N ILE A 321 -23.67 -6.77 1.69
CA ILE A 321 -24.79 -7.31 2.47
C ILE A 321 -24.39 -7.49 3.94
N SER A 322 -23.20 -8.02 4.21
CA SER A 322 -22.69 -8.23 5.56
C SER A 322 -22.54 -6.93 6.34
N LEU A 323 -21.97 -5.89 5.71
CA LEU A 323 -21.82 -4.57 6.31
C LEU A 323 -23.18 -3.89 6.50
N LEU A 324 -24.10 -4.05 5.54
CA LEU A 324 -25.45 -3.49 5.64
C LEU A 324 -26.24 -4.15 6.77
N LEU A 325 -26.20 -5.47 6.90
CA LEU A 325 -26.83 -6.20 8.00
C LEU A 325 -26.20 -5.83 9.34
N SER A 326 -24.88 -5.69 9.43
CA SER A 326 -24.21 -5.30 10.67
C SER A 326 -24.51 -3.85 11.09
N ASN A 327 -24.62 -2.93 10.13
CA ASN A 327 -25.02 -1.54 10.42
C ASN A 327 -26.52 -1.43 10.73
N LEU A 328 -27.38 -2.23 10.10
CA LEU A 328 -28.80 -2.32 10.45
C LEU A 328 -29.01 -2.92 11.84
N ASP A 329 -28.27 -3.97 12.20
CA ASP A 329 -28.32 -4.55 13.54
C ASP A 329 -27.90 -3.52 14.60
N LYS A 330 -26.83 -2.76 14.33
CA LYS A 330 -26.42 -1.61 15.16
C LYS A 330 -27.50 -0.53 15.22
N ALA A 331 -28.13 -0.16 14.12
CA ALA A 331 -29.12 0.91 14.09
C ALA A 331 -30.44 0.52 14.78
N LEU A 332 -30.84 -0.75 14.69
CA LEU A 332 -32.10 -1.26 15.25
C LEU A 332 -32.00 -1.64 16.73
N HIS A 333 -30.82 -2.07 17.19
CA HIS A 333 -30.63 -2.57 18.57
C HIS A 333 -29.70 -1.70 19.43
N SER A 334 -29.18 -0.57 18.93
CA SER A 334 -28.38 0.36 19.74
C SER A 334 -29.24 1.13 20.73
N ALA A 335 -28.77 1.20 21.97
CA ALA A 335 -29.31 2.06 23.02
C ALA A 335 -28.98 3.54 22.72
N GLY A 336 -29.72 4.17 21.79
CA GLY A 336 -29.72 5.62 21.57
C GLY A 336 -28.37 6.29 21.24
N ILE A 337 -28.40 7.62 21.11
CA ILE A 337 -27.23 8.48 20.80
C ILE A 337 -26.33 8.65 22.04
N ASP A 338 -26.90 8.54 23.25
CA ASP A 338 -26.21 8.83 24.51
C ASP A 338 -25.32 7.69 25.04
N SER A 339 -25.48 6.45 24.55
CA SER A 339 -24.66 5.28 24.99
C SER A 339 -23.63 4.80 23.96
N GLY A 340 -23.42 5.52 22.86
CA GLY A 340 -22.31 5.27 21.94
C GLY A 340 -22.31 3.89 21.28
N PHE A 341 -23.38 3.50 20.56
CA PHE A 341 -23.41 2.34 19.66
C PHE A 341 -22.86 1.01 20.24
N ILE A 342 -23.04 0.77 21.54
CA ILE A 342 -22.63 -0.50 22.19
C ILE A 342 -23.76 -1.52 22.00
N ILE A 343 -23.48 -2.60 21.28
CA ILE A 343 -24.43 -3.70 21.04
C ILE A 343 -24.32 -4.70 22.20
N PHE A 344 -25.37 -4.85 23.01
CA PHE A 344 -25.39 -5.81 24.13
C PHE A 344 -25.70 -7.26 23.70
N GLY A 345 -26.02 -7.49 22.43
CA GLY A 345 -26.14 -8.84 21.86
C GLY A 345 -26.43 -8.79 20.37
N ALA A 346 -25.52 -9.31 19.54
CA ALA A 346 -25.77 -9.49 18.11
C ALA A 346 -26.75 -10.65 17.92
N ASN A 347 -27.98 -10.36 17.46
CA ASN A 347 -29.00 -11.39 17.20
C ASN A 347 -29.21 -11.63 15.69
N LEU A 348 -28.59 -10.82 14.82
CA LEU A 348 -28.55 -11.09 13.38
C LEU A 348 -27.25 -11.81 12.98
N SER A 349 -27.40 -13.02 12.45
CA SER A 349 -26.32 -13.81 11.86
C SER A 349 -25.71 -13.10 10.65
N ASN A 350 -24.60 -12.40 10.85
CA ASN A 350 -23.82 -11.83 9.78
C ASN A 350 -23.10 -12.96 9.01
N PRO A 351 -23.35 -13.14 7.70
CA PRO A 351 -22.75 -14.23 6.93
C PRO A 351 -21.21 -14.18 6.91
N LEU A 352 -20.58 -13.00 7.00
CA LEU A 352 -19.13 -12.90 7.16
C LEU A 352 -18.65 -13.45 8.51
N ASN A 353 -19.38 -13.21 9.60
CA ASN A 353 -18.97 -13.66 10.94
C ASN A 353 -19.09 -15.18 11.10
N MET A 354 -19.94 -15.83 10.29
CA MET A 354 -20.01 -17.30 10.19
C MET A 354 -18.91 -17.88 9.28
N LEU A 355 -18.50 -17.13 8.26
CA LEU A 355 -17.56 -17.58 7.24
C LEU A 355 -16.08 -17.35 7.64
N LEU A 356 -15.81 -16.31 8.45
CA LEU A 356 -14.49 -15.98 8.98
C LEU A 356 -13.85 -17.11 9.81
N PRO A 357 -14.55 -17.79 10.75
CA PRO A 357 -13.99 -18.92 11.48
C PRO A 357 -13.67 -20.15 10.60
N LEU A 358 -14.51 -20.40 9.58
CA LEU A 358 -14.29 -21.47 8.60
C LEU A 358 -13.06 -21.18 7.74
N LEU A 359 -12.93 -19.95 7.23
CA LEU A 359 -11.75 -19.51 6.50
C LEU A 359 -10.49 -19.48 7.35
N GLN A 360 -10.58 -19.10 8.63
CA GLN A 360 -9.45 -19.12 9.55
C GLN A 360 -8.92 -20.55 9.71
N THR A 361 -9.82 -21.53 9.84
CA THR A 361 -9.44 -22.94 9.93
C THR A 361 -8.72 -23.40 8.65
N GLU A 362 -9.18 -23.00 7.46
CA GLU A 362 -8.54 -23.35 6.18
C GLU A 362 -7.21 -22.61 5.94
N PHE A 363 -7.11 -21.34 6.33
CA PHE A 363 -5.86 -20.56 6.23
C PHE A 363 -4.79 -21.05 7.19
N GLU A 364 -5.16 -21.43 8.43
CA GLU A 364 -4.25 -22.07 9.38
C GLU A 364 -3.73 -23.38 8.76
N ILE A 365 -4.60 -24.25 8.23
CA ILE A 365 -4.19 -25.51 7.57
C ILE A 365 -3.27 -25.27 6.36
N LEU A 366 -3.52 -24.23 5.55
CA LEU A 366 -2.66 -23.86 4.42
C LEU A 366 -1.32 -23.24 4.85
N ALA A 367 -1.30 -22.47 5.94
CA ALA A 367 -0.08 -21.90 6.52
C ALA A 367 0.80 -22.99 7.15
N TYR A 368 0.21 -23.94 7.90
CA TYR A 368 0.91 -25.13 8.40
C TYR A 368 1.35 -26.08 7.28
N GLY A 369 0.62 -26.11 6.14
CA GLY A 369 1.00 -26.88 4.97
C GLY A 369 2.15 -26.29 4.14
N SER A 370 2.38 -24.98 4.20
CA SER A 370 3.51 -24.30 3.51
C SER A 370 4.72 -24.09 4.40
N PHE A 371 4.54 -24.00 5.72
CA PHE A 371 5.60 -23.99 6.72
C PHE A 371 5.45 -25.24 7.58
N GLY A 372 6.06 -26.34 7.12
CA GLY A 372 6.13 -27.59 7.89
C GLY A 372 6.81 -27.38 9.23
N LEU A 373 6.01 -27.10 10.25
CA LEU A 373 6.37 -27.18 11.66
C LEU A 373 5.29 -28.01 12.33
N ASP A 374 5.62 -29.29 12.52
CA ASP A 374 4.91 -30.21 13.41
C ASP A 374 4.83 -29.61 14.81
N TYR A 375 3.62 -29.36 15.33
CA TYR A 375 3.35 -29.46 16.77
C TYR A 375 1.87 -29.81 17.01
N ILE A 376 1.67 -31.13 17.14
CA ILE A 376 0.70 -31.89 17.97
C ILE A 376 -0.68 -31.26 18.23
N LYS A 377 -1.66 -31.92 17.60
CA LYS A 377 -3.09 -31.94 17.88
C LYS A 377 -3.42 -32.94 18.99
N SER A 378 -4.00 -32.43 20.08
CA SER A 378 -4.93 -33.07 21.05
C SER A 378 -5.40 -31.89 21.92
N GLU A 379 -6.67 -31.59 22.09
CA GLU A 379 -7.74 -32.50 22.51
C GLU A 379 -9.13 -32.01 22.04
N GLU A 380 -10.06 -32.96 21.93
CA GLU A 380 -11.47 -32.78 21.58
C GLU A 380 -12.26 -31.96 22.62
N VAL A 381 -13.17 -31.12 22.09
CA VAL A 381 -14.56 -30.91 22.54
C VAL A 381 -14.90 -31.12 24.03
N GLU A 382 -15.14 -30.03 24.76
CA GLU A 382 -16.34 -29.87 25.59
C GLU A 382 -16.73 -28.38 25.77
N PRO A 383 -18.04 -28.04 25.90
CA PRO A 383 -18.52 -26.66 25.86
C PRO A 383 -18.80 -26.04 27.24
N GLY A 384 -18.23 -24.85 27.49
CA GLY A 384 -18.74 -23.83 28.43
C GLY A 384 -18.02 -23.69 29.79
N PRO A 385 -18.29 -22.61 30.57
CA PRO A 385 -19.11 -21.44 30.29
C PRO A 385 -18.31 -20.14 30.10
N LYS A 386 -18.95 -19.21 29.39
CA LYS A 386 -18.54 -17.83 29.16
C LYS A 386 -18.40 -17.09 30.49
N HIS A 387 -17.23 -16.53 30.77
CA HIS A 387 -17.10 -15.41 31.69
C HIS A 387 -16.26 -14.31 31.05
N SER A 388 -16.94 -13.21 30.75
CA SER A 388 -16.36 -11.91 30.43
C SER A 388 -15.56 -11.39 31.63
N PHE A 389 -14.32 -10.96 31.43
CA PHE A 389 -13.72 -9.91 32.27
C PHE A 389 -12.63 -9.19 31.48
N PHE A 390 -13.03 -8.14 30.75
CA PHE A 390 -12.17 -7.02 30.41
C PHE A 390 -12.54 -5.89 31.38
N SER A 391 -11.65 -5.57 32.32
CA SER A 391 -11.67 -4.33 33.08
C SER A 391 -10.30 -4.14 33.75
N ALA A 392 -9.43 -3.37 33.10
CA ALA A 392 -8.47 -2.41 33.65
C ALA A 392 -7.46 -2.05 32.55
#